data_AF-A0AAW0I3D5-F1
#
_entry.id   AF-A0AAW0I3D5-F1
#
_cell.length_a   1.000
_cell.length_b   1.000
_cell.length_c   1.000
_cell.angle_alpha   90.00
_cell.angle_beta   90.00
_cell.angle_gamma   90.00
#
_symmetry.space_group_name_H-M   'P 1'
#
loop_
_entity.id
_entity.type
_entity.pdbx_description
1 polymer ?
#
loop_
_entity_poly.entity_id
_entity_poly.type
_entity_poly.pdbx_seq_one_letter_code
_entity_poly.pdbx_strand_id
1 'polypeptide(L)'
;MSTEDKDTETIPFEPEFLNFKRHKVMISNAIKKPFPFLEVLRDSYLITEKMYNDFKDSCANLVPVKNVIYRALEEVEKKFSENVLPVLFSPVNLSEYPDLEPISENFY
;
A
#
# COMPACT_ATOMS: atom_id res chain seq x y z
N MET A 1 -46.41 -1.48 -7.63
CA MET A 1 -45.78 -1.99 -6.39
C MET A 1 -44.88 -3.14 -6.82
N SER A 2 -43.59 -3.21 -6.55
CA SER A 2 -42.54 -2.25 -6.22
C SER A 2 -41.28 -3.02 -6.63
N THR A 3 -40.36 -2.36 -7.30
CA THR A 3 -39.03 -2.91 -7.60
C THR A 3 -38.30 -3.16 -6.29
N GLU A 4 -38.08 -4.43 -5.96
CA GLU A 4 -37.16 -4.83 -4.89
C GLU A 4 -35.77 -5.02 -5.50
N ASP A 5 -35.07 -3.90 -5.67
CA ASP A 5 -33.62 -3.86 -5.80
C ASP A 5 -33.02 -3.98 -4.40
N LYS A 6 -32.67 -5.20 -4.01
CA LYS A 6 -31.72 -5.59 -2.96
C LYS A 6 -31.21 -6.97 -3.38
N ASP A 7 -29.93 -7.20 -3.62
CA ASP A 7 -28.87 -6.99 -2.66
C ASP A 7 -27.58 -6.60 -3.39
N THR A 8 -26.91 -5.61 -2.81
CA THR A 8 -25.50 -5.29 -3.03
C THR A 8 -24.68 -6.55 -3.25
N GLU A 9 -24.13 -6.67 -4.46
CA GLU A 9 -23.05 -7.60 -4.79
C GLU A 9 -22.05 -7.58 -3.65
N THR A 10 -22.05 -8.64 -2.86
CA THR A 10 -20.97 -8.91 -1.92
C THR A 10 -19.79 -9.26 -2.80
N ILE A 11 -19.08 -8.25 -3.30
CA ILE A 11 -17.76 -8.45 -3.88
C ILE A 11 -17.01 -9.19 -2.77
N PRO A 12 -16.62 -10.46 -2.97
CA PRO A 12 -15.80 -11.13 -1.98
C PRO A 12 -14.54 -10.30 -1.93
N PHE A 13 -14.36 -9.52 -0.85
CA PHE A 13 -13.08 -8.90 -0.62
C PHE A 13 -12.09 -10.06 -0.60
N GLU A 14 -11.25 -10.11 -1.64
CA GLU A 14 -10.19 -11.10 -1.74
C GLU A 14 -9.47 -11.13 -0.38
N PRO A 15 -9.28 -12.31 0.24
CA PRO A 15 -8.69 -12.42 1.57
C PRO A 15 -7.38 -11.63 1.69
N GLU A 16 -6.64 -11.52 0.58
CA GLU A 16 -5.44 -10.70 0.38
C GLU A 16 -5.70 -9.20 0.59
N PHE A 17 -6.78 -8.66 0.05
CA PHE A 17 -7.16 -7.26 0.23
C PHE A 17 -7.50 -6.94 1.69
N LEU A 18 -8.30 -7.81 2.34
CA LEU A 18 -8.65 -7.62 3.75
C LEU A 18 -7.39 -7.74 4.63
N ASN A 19 -6.50 -8.68 4.29
CA ASN A 19 -5.25 -8.86 4.99
C ASN A 19 -4.33 -7.65 4.82
N PHE A 20 -4.25 -7.07 3.62
CA PHE A 20 -3.51 -5.85 3.33
C PHE A 20 -4.01 -4.70 4.20
N LYS A 21 -5.33 -4.51 4.28
CA LYS A 21 -5.94 -3.47 5.11
C LYS A 21 -5.58 -3.62 6.60
N ARG A 22 -5.56 -4.85 7.12
CA ARG A 22 -5.16 -5.15 8.51
C ARG A 22 -3.68 -4.83 8.77
N HIS A 23 -2.81 -5.06 7.78
CA HIS A 23 -1.36 -4.92 7.94
C HIS A 23 -0.81 -3.54 7.56
N LYS A 24 -1.63 -2.63 7.01
CA LYS A 24 -1.18 -1.32 6.52
C LYS A 24 -0.35 -0.51 7.53
N VAL A 25 -0.77 -0.49 8.79
CA VAL A 25 -0.04 0.19 9.88
C VAL A 25 1.30 -0.48 10.17
N MET A 26 1.36 -1.81 10.09
CA MET A 26 2.62 -2.54 10.29
C MET A 26 3.58 -2.29 9.13
N ILE A 27 3.09 -2.35 7.89
CA ILE A 27 3.86 -2.03 6.68
C ILE A 27 4.40 -0.60 6.76
N SER A 28 3.56 0.38 7.11
CA SER A 28 4.00 1.77 7.20
C SER A 28 5.02 2.02 8.32
N ASN A 29 4.93 1.27 9.42
CA ASN A 29 5.90 1.35 10.50
C ASN A 29 7.23 0.67 10.15
N ALA A 30 7.23 -0.39 9.34
CA ALA A 30 8.45 -1.08 8.89
C ALA A 30 9.31 -0.19 7.97
N ILE A 31 8.67 0.66 7.16
CA ILE A 31 9.36 1.54 6.20
C ILE A 31 9.88 2.80 6.92
N LYS A 32 11.18 2.83 7.20
CA LYS A 32 11.83 3.93 7.94
C LYS A 32 12.28 5.10 7.07
N LYS A 33 12.42 4.89 5.76
CA LYS A 33 12.85 5.90 4.79
C LYS A 33 12.03 5.82 3.51
N PRO A 34 11.79 6.94 2.81
CA PRO A 34 10.92 6.98 1.63
C PRO A 34 11.51 6.21 0.42
N PHE A 35 12.82 6.28 0.22
CA PHE A 35 13.52 5.54 -0.83
C PHE A 35 13.92 4.14 -0.36
N PRO A 36 13.71 3.07 -1.15
CA PRO A 36 13.20 3.04 -2.52
C PRO A 36 11.67 2.87 -2.63
N PHE A 37 10.94 2.81 -1.51
CA PHE A 37 9.54 2.42 -1.51
C PHE A 37 8.65 3.29 -2.42
N LEU A 38 8.76 4.62 -2.33
CA LEU A 38 7.93 5.52 -3.15
C LEU A 38 8.26 5.42 -4.64
N GLU A 39 9.52 5.22 -4.98
CA GLU A 39 10.00 5.01 -6.35
C GLU A 39 9.43 3.71 -6.93
N VAL A 40 9.48 2.62 -6.16
CA VAL A 40 8.89 1.33 -6.56
C VAL A 40 7.38 1.46 -6.82
N LEU A 41 6.65 2.18 -5.96
CA LEU A 41 5.21 2.43 -6.18
C LEU A 41 4.93 3.24 -7.45
N ARG A 42 5.74 4.27 -7.71
CA ARG A 42 5.60 5.13 -8.90
C ARG A 42 5.94 4.36 -10.17
N ASP A 43 7.06 3.66 -10.19
CA ASP A 43 7.56 2.92 -11.36
C ASP A 43 6.65 1.74 -11.72
N SER A 44 5.89 1.23 -10.73
CA SER A 44 4.87 0.21 -10.91
C SER A 44 3.46 0.77 -11.18
N TYR A 45 3.33 2.08 -11.42
CA TYR A 45 2.07 2.79 -11.69
C TYR A 45 0.99 2.69 -10.59
N LEU A 46 1.36 2.26 -9.38
CA LEU A 46 0.43 2.18 -8.25
C LEU A 46 0.06 3.58 -7.73
N ILE A 47 1.01 4.51 -7.80
CA ILE A 47 0.79 5.94 -7.53
C ILE A 47 1.12 6.77 -8.77
N THR A 48 0.51 7.95 -8.87
CA THR A 48 0.80 8.89 -9.96
C THR A 48 2.06 9.70 -9.67
N GLU A 49 2.67 10.27 -10.71
CA GLU A 49 3.82 11.19 -10.56
C GLU A 49 3.51 12.36 -9.62
N LYS A 50 2.28 12.89 -9.70
CA LYS A 50 1.81 13.96 -8.81
C LYS A 50 1.82 13.50 -7.35
N MET A 51 1.22 12.35 -7.07
CA MET A 51 1.18 11.78 -5.71
C MET A 51 2.59 11.50 -5.18
N TYR A 52 3.48 10.97 -6.02
CA TYR A 52 4.88 10.73 -5.66
C TYR A 52 5.59 12.03 -5.23
N ASN A 53 5.46 13.10 -6.01
CA ASN A 53 6.03 14.40 -5.66
C ASN A 53 5.43 14.95 -4.36
N ASP A 54 4.10 14.89 -4.20
CA ASP A 54 3.41 15.32 -2.98
C ASP A 54 3.90 14.55 -1.72
N PHE A 55 4.18 13.24 -1.86
CA PHE A 55 4.72 12.42 -0.77
C PHE A 55 6.18 12.75 -0.47
N LYS A 56 7.01 12.99 -1.49
CA LYS A 56 8.40 13.43 -1.29
C LYS A 56 8.47 14.78 -0.61
N ASP A 57 7.64 15.73 -1.02
CA ASP A 57 7.53 17.04 -0.40
C ASP A 57 7.05 16.92 1.06
N SER A 58 6.10 16.02 1.33
CA SER A 58 5.66 15.74 2.71
C SER A 58 6.81 15.24 3.59
N CYS A 59 7.64 14.32 3.08
CA CYS A 59 8.83 13.84 3.79
C CYS A 59 9.86 14.96 4.04
N ALA A 60 10.03 15.89 3.09
CA ALA A 60 10.92 17.04 3.24
C ALA A 60 10.40 18.05 4.29
N ASN A 61 9.09 18.18 4.43
CA ASN A 61 8.42 19.05 5.40
C ASN A 61 8.31 18.45 6.81
N LEU A 62 9.18 17.50 7.17
CA LEU A 62 9.25 16.84 8.48
C LEU A 62 7.98 16.09 8.91
N VAL A 63 7.09 15.76 7.96
CA VAL A 63 6.02 14.80 8.25
C VAL A 63 6.67 13.44 8.50
N PRO A 64 6.32 12.72 9.59
CA PRO A 64 6.89 11.41 9.87
C PRO A 64 6.74 10.47 8.69
N VAL A 65 7.84 9.82 8.27
CA VAL A 65 7.87 8.94 7.09
C VAL A 65 6.73 7.91 7.13
N LYS A 66 6.55 7.22 8.25
CA LYS A 66 5.44 6.25 8.45
C LYS A 66 4.05 6.81 8.12
N ASN A 67 3.80 8.10 8.37
CA ASN A 67 2.51 8.72 8.05
C ASN A 67 2.39 8.96 6.54
N VAL A 68 3.48 9.36 5.89
CA VAL A 68 3.54 9.51 4.43
C VAL A 68 3.34 8.16 3.75
N ILE A 69 4.02 7.12 4.24
CA ILE A 69 3.88 5.75 3.73
C ILE A 69 2.45 5.23 3.93
N TYR A 70 1.86 5.45 5.11
CA TYR A 70 0.47 5.06 5.35
C TYR A 70 -0.49 5.71 4.35
N ARG A 71 -0.33 7.01 4.06
CA ARG A 71 -1.10 7.72 3.03
C ARG A 71 -0.85 7.17 1.63
N ALA A 72 0.39 6.84 1.28
CA ALA A 72 0.70 6.19 0.01
C ALA A 72 -0.04 4.84 -0.11
N LEU A 73 -0.04 4.04 0.96
CA LEU A 73 -0.76 2.76 1.01
C LEU A 73 -2.30 2.94 0.94
N GLU A 74 -2.85 4.07 1.39
CA GLU A 74 -4.28 4.40 1.16
C GLU A 74 -4.59 4.65 -0.32
N GLU A 75 -3.68 5.28 -1.06
CA GLU A 75 -3.85 5.45 -2.50
C GLU A 75 -3.69 4.11 -3.25
N VAL A 76 -2.80 3.25 -2.78
CA VAL A 76 -2.64 1.88 -3.30
C VAL A 76 -3.89 1.03 -3.01
N GLU A 77 -4.50 1.13 -1.83
CA GLU A 77 -5.73 0.39 -1.48
C GLU A 77 -6.85 0.63 -2.49
N LYS A 78 -7.00 1.88 -2.97
CA LYS A 78 -8.06 2.24 -3.95
C LYS A 78 -7.89 1.56 -5.31
N LYS A 79 -6.68 1.09 -5.61
CA LYS A 79 -6.31 0.42 -6.87
C LYS A 79 -5.79 -0.99 -6.61
N PHE A 80 -6.22 -1.60 -5.51
CA PHE A 80 -5.68 -2.89 -5.12
C PHE A 80 -5.98 -3.94 -6.19
N SER A 81 -4.96 -4.73 -6.52
CA SER A 81 -5.00 -5.80 -7.49
C SER A 81 -3.94 -6.85 -7.12
N GLU A 82 -3.98 -7.99 -7.79
CA GLU A 82 -3.01 -9.10 -7.64
C GLU A 82 -1.53 -8.65 -7.72
N ASN A 83 -1.24 -7.56 -8.45
CA ASN A 83 0.12 -7.05 -8.62
C ASN A 83 0.62 -6.18 -7.46
N VAL A 84 -0.24 -5.81 -6.50
CA VAL A 84 0.16 -4.92 -5.40
C VAL A 84 1.13 -5.59 -4.45
N LEU A 85 0.83 -6.80 -3.97
CA LEU A 85 1.67 -7.47 -2.98
C LEU A 85 3.09 -7.78 -3.50
N PRO A 86 3.28 -8.31 -4.73
CA PRO A 86 4.61 -8.51 -5.30
C PRO A 86 5.43 -7.21 -5.45
N VAL A 87 4.77 -6.07 -5.69
CA VAL A 87 5.44 -4.77 -5.78
C VAL A 87 5.86 -4.28 -4.39
N LEU A 88 4.96 -4.37 -3.40
CA LEU A 88 5.23 -3.96 -2.02
C LEU A 88 6.35 -4.78 -1.39
N PHE A 89 6.32 -6.09 -1.56
CA PHE A 89 7.33 -7.03 -1.04
C PHE A 89 8.36 -7.43 -2.09
N SER A 90 8.66 -6.51 -3.02
CA SER A 90 9.72 -6.73 -4.01
C SER A 90 11.08 -6.97 -3.34
N PRO A 91 12.02 -7.69 -3.99
CA PRO A 91 13.36 -7.91 -3.43
C PRO A 91 14.09 -6.62 -3.04
N VAL A 92 13.85 -5.54 -3.78
CA VAL A 92 14.38 -4.20 -3.49
C VAL A 92 13.85 -3.68 -2.16
N ASN A 93 12.54 -3.78 -1.92
CA ASN A 93 11.94 -3.35 -0.66
C ASN A 93 12.31 -4.27 0.50
N LEU A 94 12.30 -5.59 0.32
CA LEU A 94 12.68 -6.53 1.39
C LEU A 94 14.15 -6.38 1.81
N SER A 95 15.04 -6.13 0.85
CA SER A 95 16.45 -5.86 1.15
C SER A 95 16.66 -4.55 1.90
N GLU A 96 15.87 -3.52 1.62
CA GLU A 96 16.00 -2.22 2.28
C GLU A 96 15.24 -2.15 3.61
N TYR A 97 14.13 -2.86 3.72
CA TYR A 97 13.25 -2.87 4.88
C TYR A 97 13.07 -4.30 5.39
N PRO A 98 14.07 -4.86 6.11
CA PRO A 98 13.99 -6.23 6.63
C PRO A 98 12.75 -6.47 7.52
N ASP A 99 12.26 -5.44 8.21
CA ASP A 99 11.03 -5.48 9.01
C ASP A 99 9.76 -5.82 8.17
N LEU A 100 9.82 -5.74 6.83
CA LEU A 100 8.73 -6.17 5.94
C LEU A 100 8.67 -7.69 5.74
N GLU A 101 9.77 -8.41 5.92
CA GLU A 101 9.84 -9.87 5.71
C GLU A 101 8.80 -10.64 6.55
N PRO A 102 8.74 -10.49 7.90
CA PRO A 102 7.73 -11.19 8.70
C PRO A 102 6.31 -10.73 8.40
N ILE A 103 6.12 -9.54 7.83
CA ILE A 103 4.80 -9.06 7.40
C ILE A 103 4.39 -9.77 6.12
N SER A 104 5.32 -9.96 5.17
CA SER A 104 5.08 -10.62 3.90
C SER A 104 4.64 -12.08 4.05
N GLU A 105 5.14 -12.78 5.08
CA GLU A 105 4.74 -14.16 5.43
C GLU A 105 3.25 -14.29 5.76
N ASN A 106 2.56 -13.19 6.13
CA ASN A 106 1.12 -13.24 6.38
C ASN A 106 0.30 -13.31 5.09
N PHE A 107 0.91 -13.16 3.92
CA PHE A 107 0.25 -13.09 2.62
C PHE A 107 0.50 -14.32 1.72
N TYR A 108 1.45 -15.20 2.08
CA TYR A 108 1.88 -16.36 1.29
C TYR A 108 1.63 -17.68 2.02
#